data_AF-A0A9E7RXA5-F1
#
_entry.id   AF-A0A9E7RXA5-F1
#
_cell.length_a   1.000
_cell.length_b   1.000
_cell.length_c   1.000
_cell.angle_alpha   90.00
_cell.angle_beta   90.00
_cell.angle_gamma   90.00
#
_symmetry.space_group_name_H-M   'P 1'
#
loop_
_entity.id
_entity.type
_entity.pdbx_description
1 polymer ?
#
loop_
_entity_poly.entity_id
_entity_poly.type
_entity_poly.pdbx_seq_one_letter_code
_entity_poly.pdbx_strand_id
1 'polypeptide(L)' 'MIDKMELTMTNGTVHHFRRGEFGVEAIMVDKDKCFIKVSFKEREFGKREMIIPLQNVEKCDYIIK' A
#
# COMPACT_ATOMS: atom_id res chain seq x y z
N MET A 1 8.50 -7.03 7.83
CA MET A 1 8.06 -6.13 6.72
C MET A 1 6.55 -6.28 6.57
N ILE A 2 5.80 -5.30 6.07
CA ILE A 2 4.33 -5.48 5.93
C ILE A 2 4.07 -6.54 4.85
N ASP A 3 3.33 -7.59 5.23
CA ASP A 3 3.00 -8.72 4.36
C ASP A 3 1.63 -8.53 3.71
N LYS A 4 0.63 -8.12 4.50
CA LYS A 4 -0.73 -7.81 4.06
C LYS A 4 -1.19 -6.49 4.67
N MET A 5 -1.92 -5.70 3.89
CA MET A 5 -2.55 -4.45 4.31
C MET A 5 -3.97 -4.35 3.72
N GLU A 6 -4.91 -3.92 4.54
CA GLU A 6 -6.27 -3.57 4.16
C GLU A 6 -6.50 -2.10 4.51
N LEU A 7 -6.89 -1.31 3.51
CA LEU A 7 -7.15 0.12 3.65
C LEU A 7 -8.60 0.42 3.32
N THR A 8 -9.29 1.08 4.25
CA THR A 8 -10.56 1.76 3.98
C THR A 8 -10.25 3.22 3.75
N MET A 9 -10.59 3.71 2.55
CA MET A 9 -10.44 5.11 2.18
C MET A 9 -11.62 5.93 2.71
N THR A 10 -11.43 7.24 2.90
CA THR A 10 -12.48 8.15 3.38
C THR A 10 -13.72 8.23 2.47
N ASN A 11 -13.61 7.79 1.22
CA ASN A 11 -14.72 7.67 0.29
C ASN A 11 -15.40 6.28 0.32
N GLY A 12 -15.05 5.42 1.27
CA GLY A 12 -15.56 4.05 1.41
C GLY A 12 -14.89 3.00 0.51
N THR A 13 -13.95 3.38 -0.36
CA THR A 13 -13.22 2.41 -1.19
C THR A 13 -12.31 1.54 -0.32
N VAL A 14 -12.30 0.22 -0.55
CA VAL A 14 -11.43 -0.70 0.17
C VAL A 14 -10.33 -1.24 -0.75
N HIS A 15 -9.08 -1.07 -0.35
CA HIS A 15 -7.92 -1.64 -1.03
C HIS A 15 -7.31 -2.79 -0.23
N HIS A 16 -7.00 -3.89 -0.91
CA HIS A 16 -6.27 -5.01 -0.33
C HIS A 16 -4.91 -5.13 -1.02
N PHE A 17 -3.84 -5.03 -0.24
CA PHE A 17 -2.48 -5.23 -0.71
C PHE A 17 -1.87 -6.43 0.00
N ARG A 18 -1.24 -7.31 -0.77
CA ARG A 18 -0.48 -8.43 -0.21
C ARG A 18 0.79 -8.64 -1.01
N ARG A 19 1.93 -8.66 -0.31
CA ARG A 19 3.23 -8.88 -0.91
C ARG A 19 3.26 -10.22 -1.64
N GLY A 20 3.69 -10.20 -2.90
CA GLY A 20 3.70 -11.36 -3.79
C GLY A 20 2.44 -11.54 -4.64
N GLU A 21 1.32 -10.89 -4.30
CA GLU A 21 0.09 -10.93 -5.09
C GLU A 21 -0.03 -9.71 -6.02
N PHE A 22 -0.62 -9.90 -7.21
CA PHE A 22 -0.86 -8.84 -8.20
C PHE A 22 0.37 -7.98 -8.56
N GLY A 23 1.57 -8.52 -8.35
CA GLY A 23 2.83 -7.82 -8.56
C GLY A 23 3.23 -6.86 -7.45
N VAL A 24 2.58 -6.87 -6.27
CA VAL A 24 3.03 -6.09 -5.11
C VAL A 24 4.38 -6.64 -4.61
N GLU A 25 5.38 -5.79 -4.58
CA GLU A 25 6.74 -6.11 -4.13
C GLU A 25 6.97 -5.67 -2.69
N ALA A 26 6.48 -4.47 -2.32
CA ALA A 26 6.69 -3.90 -1.00
C ALA A 26 5.52 -3.00 -0.58
N ILE A 27 5.24 -2.99 0.72
CA ILE A 27 4.27 -2.10 1.36
C ILE A 27 4.99 -1.42 2.52
N MET A 28 4.90 -0.09 2.57
CA MET A 28 5.57 0.74 3.57
C MET A 28 4.63 1.85 4.05
N VAL A 29 4.65 2.13 5.35
CA VAL A 29 3.96 3.28 5.95
C VAL A 29 5.03 4.25 6.44
N ASP A 30 5.07 5.44 5.84
CA ASP A 30 5.91 6.54 6.27
C ASP A 30 5.05 7.51 7.09
N LYS A 31 5.15 7.41 8.43
CA LYS A 31 4.36 8.23 9.34
C LYS A 31 4.85 9.67 9.37
N ASP A 32 6.15 9.89 9.23
CA ASP A 32 6.76 11.22 9.27
C ASP A 32 6.33 12.05 8.06
N LYS A 33 6.23 11.41 6.89
CA LYS A 33 5.74 12.04 5.66
C LYS A 33 4.25 11.83 5.40
N CYS A 34 3.55 11.15 6.32
CA CYS A 34 2.12 10.91 6.29
C CYS A 34 1.59 10.23 5.01
N PHE A 35 2.27 9.20 4.51
CA PHE A 35 1.77 8.41 3.38
C PHE A 35 2.06 6.91 3.51
N ILE A 36 1.32 6.12 2.74
CA ILE A 36 1.57 4.71 2.48
C ILE A 36 2.12 4.58 1.07
N LYS A 37 3.19 3.81 0.90
CA LYS A 37 3.79 3.51 -0.39
C LYS A 37 3.67 2.01 -0.67
N VAL A 38 3.09 1.68 -1.81
CA VAL A 38 3.03 0.32 -2.34
C VAL A 38 3.85 0.28 -3.62
N SER A 39 4.96 -0.45 -3.61
CA SER A 39 5.81 -0.66 -4.78
C SER A 39 5.43 -1.96 -5.47
N PHE A 40 5.39 -1.93 -6.80
CA PHE A 40 5.09 -3.09 -7.63
C PHE A 40 6.36 -3.57 -8.33
N LYS A 41 6.38 -4.85 -8.71
CA LYS A 41 7.42 -5.43 -9.56
C LYS A 41 7.55 -4.63 -10.85
N GLU A 42 8.79 -4.47 -11.29
CA GLU A 42 9.10 -3.85 -12.57
C GLU A 42 8.45 -4.62 -13.72
N ARG A 43 7.88 -3.87 -14.66
CA ARG A 43 7.31 -4.39 -15.92
C ARG A 43 8.02 -3.72 -17.09
N GLU A 44 7.67 -4.09 -18.32
CA GLU A 44 8.30 -3.56 -19.54
C GLU A 44 8.35 -2.03 -19.63
N PHE A 45 7.41 -1.33 -18.97
CA PHE A 45 7.32 0.13 -18.92
C PHE A 45 7.90 0.76 -17.64
N GLY A 46 8.70 0.00 -16.88
CA GLY A 46 9.37 0.43 -15.67
C GLY A 46 8.65 0.08 -14.37
N LYS A 47 9.16 0.63 -13.26
CA LYS A 47 8.66 0.37 -11.91
C LYS A 47 7.47 1.27 -11.58
N ARG A 48 6.35 0.65 -11.19
CA ARG A 48 5.17 1.37 -10.72
C ARG A 48 5.17 1.48 -9.20
N GLU A 49 4.83 2.66 -8.71
CA GLU A 49 4.61 2.91 -7.29
C GLU A 49 3.25 3.57 -7.09
N MET A 50 2.58 3.23 -5.98
CA MET A 50 1.33 3.85 -5.54
C MET A 50 1.61 4.56 -4.22
N ILE A 51 1.28 5.85 -4.17
CA ILE A 51 1.38 6.68 -2.96
C ILE A 51 -0.03 7.00 -2.50
N ILE A 52 -0.35 6.65 -1.26
CA ILE A 52 -1.65 6.84 -0.64
C ILE A 52 -1.46 7.79 0.53
N PRO A 53 -1.93 9.04 0.45
CA PRO A 53 -1.87 9.98 1.56
C PRO A 53 -2.69 9.45 2.74
N LEU A 54 -2.15 9.51 3.97
CA LEU A 54 -2.85 9.02 5.17
C LEU A 54 -4.13 9.81 5.44
N GLN A 55 -4.23 11.05 4.96
CA GLN A 55 -5.43 11.89 5.06
C GLN A 55 -6.63 11.30 4.31
N ASN A 56 -6.37 10.43 3.32
CA ASN A 56 -7.42 9.76 2.55
C ASN A 56 -7.76 8.38 3.12
N VAL A 57 -7.14 7.97 4.24
CA VAL A 57 -7.31 6.66 4.86
C VAL A 57 -8.14 6.82 6.13
N GLU A 58 -9.29 6.17 6.17
CA GLU A 58 -10.16 6.10 7.34
C GLU A 58 -9.73 4.98 8.29
N LYS A 59 -9.38 3.81 7.74
CA LYS A 59 -8.92 2.64 8.51
C LYS A 59 -7.77 1.95 7.79
N CYS A 60 -6.79 1.47 8.54
CA CYS A 60 -5.64 0.73 8.01
C CYS A 60 -5.28 -0.42 8.95
N ASP A 61 -5.51 -1.65 8.50
CA ASP A 61 -5.13 -2.87 9.21
C ASP A 61 -3.99 -3.57 8.44
N TYR A 62 -2.94 -4.00 9.13
CA TYR A 62 -1.82 -4.69 8.48
C TYR A 62 -1.18 -5.77 9.33
N ILE A 63 -0.62 -6.77 8.64
CA ILE A 63 0.10 -7.90 9.22
C ILE A 63 1.57 -7.75 8.88
N ILE A 64 2.43 -7.87 9.89
CA ILE A 64 3.89 -7.90 9.73
C ILE A 64 4.35 -9.35 9.75
N LYS A 65 5.23 -9.72 8.82
CA LYS A 65 5.93 -11.01 8.80
C LYS A 65 7.42 -10.81 8.54
#